data_AF-A0A929FV01-F1
#
_entry.id   AF-A0A929FV01-F1
#
_cell.length_a   1.000
_cell.length_b   1.000
_cell.length_c   1.000
_cell.angle_alpha   90.00
_cell.angle_beta   90.00
_cell.angle_gamma   90.00
#
_symmetry.space_group_name_H-M   'P 1'
#
loop_
_entity.id
_entity.type
_entity.pdbx_description
1 polymer ?
#
loop_
_entity_poly.entity_id
_entity_poly.type
_entity_poly.pdbx_seq_one_letter_code
_entity_poly.pdbx_strand_id
1 'polypeptide(L)' 'PFKVHPHQLRHACGYYLAAQGHDTRAIQDYLGHKNIHHTVRYTQMSPQRFENFWTD' A
#
# COMPACT_ATOMS: atom_id res chain seq x y z
N PRO A 1 -2.23 25.67 12.60
CA PRO A 1 -3.12 24.57 12.11
C PRO A 1 -2.32 23.65 11.18
N PHE A 2 -2.47 22.33 11.32
CA PHE A 2 -1.84 21.39 10.38
C PHE A 2 -2.61 21.39 9.06
N LYS A 3 -1.91 21.69 7.96
CA LYS A 3 -2.50 21.62 6.62
C LYS A 3 -2.57 20.15 6.20
N VAL A 4 -3.77 19.62 6.09
CA VAL A 4 -4.02 18.27 5.55
C VAL A 4 -4.29 18.38 4.05
N HIS A 5 -3.57 17.59 3.26
CA HIS A 5 -3.75 17.51 1.81
C HIS A 5 -4.43 16.19 1.43
N PRO A 6 -5.33 16.17 0.42
CA PRO A 6 -5.94 14.92 -0.06
C PRO A 6 -4.91 13.83 -0.41
N HIS A 7 -3.73 14.24 -0.89
CA HIS A 7 -2.63 13.33 -1.18
C HIS A 7 -2.12 12.59 0.07
N GLN A 8 -2.14 13.21 1.24
CA GLN A 8 -1.75 12.55 2.50
C GLN A 8 -2.74 11.45 2.89
N LEU A 9 -4.05 11.68 2.70
CA LEU A 9 -5.08 10.66 2.96
C LEU A 9 -4.94 9.48 1.99
N ARG A 10 -4.65 9.76 0.71
CA ARG A 10 -4.36 8.72 -0.28
C ARG A 10 -3.13 7.89 0.11
N HIS A 11 -2.08 8.54 0.61
CA HIS A 11 -0.90 7.85 1.13
C HIS A 11 -1.24 6.97 2.33
N ALA A 12 -2.00 7.48 3.30
CA ALA A 12 -2.42 6.72 4.47
C ALA A 12 -3.27 5.49 4.07
N CYS A 13 -4.19 5.65 3.11
CA CYS A 13 -4.98 4.56 2.55
C CYS A 13 -4.10 3.48 1.92
N GLY A 14 -3.09 3.86 1.12
CA GLY A 14 -2.15 2.89 0.54
C GLY A 14 -1.39 2.07 1.58
N TYR A 15 -0.88 2.73 2.63
CA TYR A 15 -0.21 2.03 3.74
C TYR A 15 -1.16 1.13 4.54
N TYR A 16 -2.39 1.60 4.80
CA TYR A 16 -3.40 0.82 5.50
C TYR A 16 -3.73 -0.47 4.75
N LEU A 17 -3.99 -0.38 3.43
CA LEU A 17 -4.31 -1.56 2.62
C LEU A 17 -3.13 -2.54 2.57
N ALA A 18 -1.90 -2.03 2.42
CA ALA A 18 -0.71 -2.88 2.44
C ALA A 18 -0.57 -3.62 3.78
N ALA A 19 -0.76 -2.92 4.91
CA ALA A 19 -0.69 -3.53 6.25
C ALA A 19 -1.78 -4.56 6.52
N GLN A 20 -2.92 -4.50 5.82
CA GLN A 20 -3.97 -5.53 5.86
C GLN A 20 -3.66 -6.74 4.97
N GLY A 21 -2.50 -6.76 4.29
CA GLY A 21 -2.10 -7.87 3.42
C GLY A 21 -2.73 -7.83 2.03
N HIS A 22 -3.33 -6.71 1.61
CA HIS A 22 -3.85 -6.60 0.24
C HIS A 22 -2.71 -6.66 -0.78
N ASP A 23 -2.98 -7.34 -1.89
CA ASP A 23 -2.03 -7.46 -2.99
C ASP A 23 -1.60 -6.09 -3.56
N THR A 24 -0.33 -5.99 -3.93
CA THR A 24 0.27 -4.72 -4.36
C THR A 24 -0.32 -4.22 -5.68
N ARG A 25 -0.70 -5.14 -6.60
CA ARG A 25 -1.37 -4.75 -7.85
C ARG A 25 -2.80 -4.33 -7.60
N ALA A 26 -3.53 -5.03 -6.72
CA ALA A 26 -4.87 -4.60 -6.32
C ALA A 26 -4.88 -3.17 -5.74
N ILE A 27 -3.92 -2.84 -4.87
CA ILE A 27 -3.78 -1.47 -4.34
C ILE A 27 -3.43 -0.48 -5.45
N GLN A 28 -2.56 -0.87 -6.40
CA GLN A 28 -2.17 -0.02 -7.53
C GLN A 28 -3.38 0.36 -8.38
N ASP A 29 -4.21 -0.63 -8.73
CA ASP A 29 -5.38 -0.44 -9.58
C ASP A 29 -6.47 0.35 -8.85
N TYR A 30 -6.70 0.03 -7.57
CA TYR A 30 -7.66 0.75 -6.72
C TYR A 30 -7.32 2.23 -6.58
N LEU A 31 -6.05 2.56 -6.38
CA LEU A 31 -5.61 3.94 -6.30
C LEU A 31 -5.52 4.56 -7.71
N GLY A 32 -5.34 3.79 -8.78
CA GLY A 32 -5.15 4.30 -10.13
C GLY A 32 -3.73 4.81 -10.38
N HIS A 33 -2.73 4.13 -9.81
CA HIS A 33 -1.33 4.46 -10.06
C HIS A 33 -0.87 3.89 -11.40
N LYS A 34 -0.59 4.77 -12.37
CA LYS A 34 0.01 4.38 -13.66
C LYS A 34 1.38 3.72 -13.48
N ASN A 35 2.19 4.24 -12.56
CA ASN A 35 3.52 3.73 -12.27
C ASN A 35 3.53 2.97 -10.94
N ILE A 36 3.90 1.68 -10.99
CA ILE A 36 3.93 0.79 -9.83
C ILE A 36 4.87 1.28 -8.72
N HIS A 37 5.90 2.07 -9.04
CA HIS A 37 6.81 2.65 -8.04
C HIS A 37 6.07 3.52 -7.00
N HIS A 38 4.91 4.09 -7.36
CA HIS A 38 4.10 4.90 -6.45
C HIS A 38 3.35 4.04 -5.42
N THR A 39 3.12 2.77 -5.72
CA THR A 39 2.43 1.81 -4.84
C THR A 39 3.42 0.97 -4.04
N VAL A 40 4.56 0.56 -4.63
CA VAL A 40 5.54 -0.33 -3.96
C VAL A 40 6.04 0.26 -2.64
N ARG A 41 6.14 1.59 -2.53
CA ARG A 41 6.50 2.28 -1.29
C ARG A 41 5.61 1.89 -0.10
N TYR A 42 4.32 1.60 -0.32
CA TYR A 42 3.41 1.20 0.75
C TYR A 42 3.76 -0.16 1.36
N THR A 43 4.43 -1.02 0.60
CA THR A 43 4.77 -2.38 1.01
C THR A 43 6.10 -2.51 1.75
N GLN A 44 6.89 -1.42 1.80
CA GLN A 44 8.21 -1.43 2.45
C GLN A 44 8.15 -1.72 3.95
N MET A 45 7.02 -1.43 4.59
CA MET A 45 6.82 -1.63 6.04
C MET A 45 5.79 -2.72 6.35
N SER A 46 5.46 -3.60 5.40
CA SER A 46 4.45 -4.64 5.57
C SER A 46 5.10 -6.00 5.81
N PRO A 47 5.48 -6.37 7.05
CA PRO A 47 6.09 -7.67 7.35
C PRO A 47 5.17 -8.85 7.03
N GLN A 48 3.85 -8.63 7.03
CA GLN A 48 2.82 -9.63 6.74
C GLN A 48 2.95 -10.25 5.35
N ARG A 49 3.65 -9.60 4.41
CA ARG A 49 3.81 -10.10 3.03
C ARG A 49 4.53 -11.45 2.94
N PHE A 50 5.21 -11.86 4.00
CA PHE A 50 5.94 -13.12 4.09
C PHE A 50 5.24 -14.15 4.97
N GLU A 51 4.12 -13.80 5.63
CA GLU A 51 3.33 -14.75 6.40
C GLU A 51 2.78 -15.83 5.46
N ASN A 52 3.04 -17.09 5.80
CA ASN A 52 2.64 -18.26 5.00
C ASN A 52 3.18 -18.25 3.55
N PHE A 53 4.27 -17.52 3.28
CA PHE A 53 4.82 -17.40 1.92
C PHE A 53 5.37 -18.74 1.37
N TRP A 54 5.73 -19.66 2.27
CA TRP A 54 6.27 -20.98 1.96
C TRP A 54 5.51 -22.09 2.69
N THR A 55 4.19 -22.02 2.80
CA THR A 55 3.44 -23.19 3.29
C THR A 55 3.48 -24.28 2.20
N ASP A 56 4.19 -25.37 2.49
CA ASP A 56 4.09 -26.65 1.77
C ASP A 56 2.64 -27.18 1.74
#